data_AF-A0A3A4KAH6-F1
#
_entry.id   AF-A0A3A4KAH6-F1
#
_cell.length_a   1.000
_cell.length_b   1.000
_cell.length_c   1.000
_cell.angle_alpha   90.00
_cell.angle_beta   90.00
_cell.angle_gamma   90.00
#
_symmetry.space_group_name_H-M   'P 1'
#
loop_
_entity.id
_entity.type
_entity.pdbx_description
1 polymer ?
#
loop_
_entity_poly.entity_id
_entity_poly.type
_entity_poly.pdbx_seq_one_letter_code
_entity_poly.pdbx_strand_id
1 'polypeptide(L)'
;MERKQGMRSASEKAASFNKHFKERTNRQHALSFAACVHCGMCNESCHYYLATGDPSMTPAAKVDKIRRIYKAQNDWLGKLVPGWVGAREMKTDADLEALKDVVFGSCSGCRRCTVNCPFGVDTAILIGLARSCLVDEKVAPEGILSVMKDQWEWGNQMAIPKEEYLETLAWVEEELQAELDDASAKIPIDKEGADFVYVVNPREIKYSPMSLQAAAKIFHVAGLNWTMGSEGWDNTNFGLFSGKADLGGHMGNLAYNHAKKLGVKRMVVSECGHGLRSTKWEAPNWGKANPLPFEIVSMLEVMVDLINTGKIILDPNKNPHPVTYHDPCNLSRSAGITEEPRFCLKRACKDFREMTPNRADSFCCTGGGGGMSMAEYAKRRVSVGSVKAEQIKATGAAIVATACHNCVDGLTDVIKHYELKYDFGNGKPQFLKVPNICELVGDAIVVPKDLPKGKPVTRERFKGKKILVIDDSPDIVAYLKTLLEDNHYQIITAHDGAAGLAKAKSERPSLITLDITMPGKSGIQVFQELRSIPELEGTPVFIITGQIDFRQLMYQKKVQAPEGFMSKPIDEDVLLMTVERLLHYTKHKSAN
;
A
#
# COMPACT_ATOMS: atom_id res chain seq x y z
N MET A 1 -64.07 -7.75 12.52
CA MET A 1 -63.48 -6.53 13.11
C MET A 1 -61.96 -6.72 13.29
N GLU A 2 -61.24 -7.18 12.26
CA GLU A 2 -59.80 -7.54 12.33
C GLU A 2 -59.04 -7.04 11.09
N ARG A 3 -59.26 -5.78 10.72
CA ARG A 3 -58.43 -5.06 9.73
C ARG A 3 -58.04 -3.71 10.32
N LYS A 4 -57.07 -3.73 11.24
CA LYS A 4 -56.31 -2.56 11.75
C LYS A 4 -55.20 -3.05 12.70
N GLN A 5 -54.29 -3.91 12.23
CA GLN A 5 -52.96 -3.97 12.84
C GLN A 5 -52.16 -2.81 12.24
N GLY A 6 -52.00 -1.77 13.04
CA GLY A 6 -51.42 -0.49 12.63
C GLY A 6 -50.04 -0.64 12.01
N MET A 7 -49.75 0.28 11.08
CA MET A 7 -48.39 0.65 10.72
C MET A 7 -47.62 0.92 12.02
N ARG A 8 -46.85 -0.06 12.50
CA ARG A 8 -45.93 0.16 13.61
C ARG A 8 -44.94 1.24 13.15
N SER A 9 -44.88 2.35 13.89
CA SER A 9 -43.85 3.37 13.72
C SER A 9 -42.47 2.69 13.77
N ALA A 10 -41.50 3.23 13.03
CA ALA A 10 -40.13 2.72 13.10
C ALA A 10 -39.63 2.79 14.55
N SER A 11 -38.79 1.84 14.97
CA SER A 11 -38.05 1.96 16.22
C SER A 11 -37.19 3.23 16.21
N GLU A 12 -36.88 3.76 17.39
CA GLU A 12 -36.09 5.00 17.52
C GLU A 12 -34.76 4.89 16.78
N LYS A 13 -34.04 3.77 16.95
CA LYS A 13 -32.79 3.48 16.24
C LYS A 13 -32.99 3.40 14.72
N ALA A 14 -34.05 2.74 14.26
CA ALA A 14 -34.32 2.62 12.83
C ALA A 14 -34.66 3.98 12.20
N ALA A 15 -35.41 4.83 12.91
CA ALA A 15 -35.71 6.20 12.48
C ALA A 15 -34.42 7.06 12.42
N SER A 16 -33.57 6.98 13.45
CA SER A 16 -32.28 7.67 13.51
C SER A 16 -31.34 7.21 12.39
N PHE A 17 -31.22 5.88 12.19
CA PHE A 17 -30.47 5.30 11.08
C PHE A 17 -30.91 5.87 9.73
N ASN A 18 -32.21 5.85 9.43
CA ASN A 18 -32.75 6.33 8.15
C ASN A 18 -32.41 7.82 7.93
N LYS A 19 -32.51 8.63 8.99
CA LYS A 19 -32.14 10.06 8.96
C LYS A 19 -30.65 10.23 8.63
N HIS A 20 -29.76 9.60 9.39
CA HIS A 20 -28.31 9.69 9.16
C HIS A 20 -27.91 9.16 7.78
N PHE A 21 -28.52 8.08 7.32
CA PHE A 21 -28.29 7.51 5.99
C PHE A 21 -28.62 8.53 4.89
N LYS A 22 -29.77 9.20 4.99
CA LYS A 22 -30.18 10.24 4.05
C LYS A 22 -29.22 11.42 4.05
N GLU A 23 -28.83 11.90 5.23
CA GLU A 23 -27.94 13.07 5.41
C GLU A 23 -26.52 12.81 4.90
N ARG A 24 -25.98 11.60 5.10
CA ARG A 24 -24.61 11.22 4.67
C ARG A 24 -24.53 10.69 3.24
N THR A 25 -25.65 10.43 2.59
CA THR A 25 -25.67 10.04 1.18
C THR A 25 -25.15 11.21 0.33
N ASN A 26 -24.09 10.98 -0.44
CA ASN A 26 -23.45 11.99 -1.27
C ASN A 26 -23.54 11.61 -2.76
N ARG A 27 -22.97 12.44 -3.63
CA ARG A 27 -22.97 12.21 -5.08
C ARG A 27 -22.34 10.88 -5.49
N GLN A 28 -21.23 10.47 -4.88
CA GLN A 28 -20.55 9.21 -5.20
C GLN A 28 -21.42 8.00 -4.81
N HIS A 29 -22.09 8.07 -3.65
CA HIS A 29 -23.05 7.06 -3.23
C HIS A 29 -24.22 6.96 -4.21
N ALA A 30 -24.84 8.09 -4.55
CA ALA A 30 -25.98 8.14 -5.47
C ALA A 30 -25.63 7.56 -6.86
N LEU A 31 -24.48 7.95 -7.43
CA LEU A 31 -24.00 7.42 -8.70
C LEU A 31 -23.78 5.90 -8.63
N SER A 32 -23.15 5.41 -7.56
CA SER A 32 -22.90 3.97 -7.39
C SER A 32 -24.19 3.16 -7.21
N PHE A 33 -25.21 3.73 -6.55
CA PHE A 33 -26.52 3.09 -6.45
C PHE A 33 -27.25 3.01 -7.80
N ALA A 34 -27.18 4.08 -8.59
CA ALA A 34 -27.87 4.22 -9.87
C ALA A 34 -27.20 3.46 -11.03
N ALA A 35 -25.87 3.33 -11.02
CA ALA A 35 -25.12 2.73 -12.12
C ALA A 35 -25.25 1.20 -12.25
N CYS A 36 -25.64 0.51 -11.17
CA CYS A 36 -25.70 -0.95 -11.16
C CYS A 36 -26.88 -1.49 -11.98
N VAL A 37 -26.59 -2.23 -13.06
CA VAL A 37 -27.60 -2.87 -13.92
C VAL A 37 -27.84 -4.36 -13.62
N HIS A 38 -27.32 -4.87 -12.49
CA HIS A 38 -27.46 -6.28 -12.10
C HIS A 38 -26.93 -7.32 -13.13
N CYS A 39 -25.88 -6.99 -13.89
CA CYS A 39 -25.30 -7.89 -14.91
C CYS A 39 -24.61 -9.16 -14.35
N GLY A 40 -24.33 -9.22 -13.05
CA GLY A 40 -23.73 -10.40 -12.40
C GLY A 40 -22.20 -10.55 -12.51
N MET A 41 -21.49 -9.70 -13.27
CA MET A 41 -20.02 -9.81 -13.42
C MET A 41 -19.24 -9.70 -12.10
N CYS A 42 -19.81 -9.03 -11.09
CA CYS A 42 -19.20 -8.94 -9.77
C CYS A 42 -19.20 -10.26 -8.98
N ASN A 43 -19.91 -11.29 -9.43
CA ASN A 43 -20.05 -12.57 -8.72
C ASN A 43 -18.69 -13.28 -8.63
N GLU A 44 -17.99 -13.41 -9.76
CA GLU A 44 -16.63 -13.98 -9.85
C GLU A 44 -15.57 -13.11 -9.14
N SER A 45 -15.96 -11.90 -8.74
CA SER A 45 -15.08 -10.99 -8.01
C SER A 45 -15.01 -11.31 -6.51
N CYS A 46 -16.05 -11.92 -5.95
CA CYS A 46 -16.25 -12.00 -4.51
C CYS A 46 -15.94 -13.39 -3.94
N HIS A 47 -14.90 -13.49 -3.11
CA HIS A 47 -14.55 -14.75 -2.42
C HIS A 47 -15.68 -15.33 -1.55
N TYR A 48 -16.55 -14.50 -0.94
CA TYR A 48 -17.70 -15.01 -0.20
C TYR A 48 -18.67 -15.79 -1.11
N TYR A 49 -18.96 -15.27 -2.30
CA TYR A 49 -19.80 -15.97 -3.26
C TYR A 49 -19.10 -17.22 -3.80
N LEU A 50 -17.85 -17.10 -4.24
CA LEU A 50 -17.08 -18.22 -4.80
C LEU A 50 -16.93 -19.39 -3.82
N ALA A 51 -16.76 -19.11 -2.52
CA ALA A 51 -16.61 -20.14 -1.51
C ALA A 51 -17.93 -20.84 -1.13
N THR A 52 -19.08 -20.16 -1.29
CA THR A 52 -20.37 -20.65 -0.77
C THR A 52 -21.38 -21.04 -1.85
N GLY A 53 -21.26 -20.47 -3.05
CA GLY A 53 -22.29 -20.55 -4.10
C GLY A 53 -23.59 -19.81 -3.79
N ASP A 54 -23.71 -19.16 -2.62
CA ASP A 54 -24.95 -18.52 -2.16
C ASP A 54 -25.19 -17.19 -2.91
N PRO A 55 -26.27 -17.05 -3.71
CA PRO A 55 -26.59 -15.81 -4.41
C PRO A 55 -26.70 -14.57 -3.51
N SER A 56 -27.07 -14.75 -2.23
CA SER A 56 -27.14 -13.68 -1.24
C SER A 56 -25.76 -13.06 -0.95
N MET A 57 -24.68 -13.82 -1.17
CA MET A 57 -23.30 -13.42 -0.95
C MET A 57 -22.67 -12.66 -2.13
N THR A 58 -23.41 -12.46 -3.22
CA THR A 58 -22.93 -11.66 -4.35
C THR A 58 -22.83 -10.18 -3.98
N PRO A 59 -21.86 -9.41 -4.53
CA PRO A 59 -21.77 -7.97 -4.25
C PRO A 59 -23.04 -7.21 -4.61
N ALA A 60 -23.67 -7.55 -5.75
CA ALA A 60 -24.93 -6.95 -6.17
C ALA A 60 -26.06 -7.19 -5.17
N ALA A 61 -26.21 -8.42 -4.64
CA ALA A 61 -27.23 -8.73 -3.64
C ALA A 61 -27.00 -8.00 -2.31
N LYS A 62 -25.75 -7.90 -1.86
CA LYS A 62 -25.38 -7.14 -0.64
C LYS A 62 -25.72 -5.66 -0.79
N VAL A 63 -25.29 -5.06 -1.91
CA VAL A 63 -25.58 -3.65 -2.19
C VAL A 63 -27.08 -3.41 -2.40
N ASP A 64 -27.83 -4.38 -2.92
CA ASP A 64 -29.28 -4.23 -3.09
C ASP A 64 -30.00 -4.00 -1.76
N LYS A 65 -29.54 -4.63 -0.67
CA LYS A 65 -30.10 -4.36 0.68
C LYS A 65 -29.98 -2.88 1.06
N ILE A 66 -28.87 -2.25 0.71
CA ILE A 66 -28.60 -0.83 0.97
C ILE A 66 -29.33 0.06 -0.05
N ARG A 67 -29.39 -0.37 -1.33
CA ARG A 67 -30.07 0.36 -2.41
C ARG A 67 -31.56 0.55 -2.13
N ARG A 68 -32.22 -0.41 -1.48
CA ARG A 68 -33.64 -0.29 -1.09
C ARG A 68 -33.87 0.85 -0.09
N ILE A 69 -32.92 1.07 0.80
CA ILE A 69 -32.93 2.17 1.79
C ILE A 69 -32.73 3.49 1.04
N TYR A 70 -31.73 3.55 0.16
CA TYR A 70 -31.48 4.72 -0.70
C TYR A 70 -32.72 5.11 -1.52
N LYS A 71 -33.38 4.14 -2.17
CA LYS A 71 -34.61 4.38 -2.92
C LYS A 71 -35.72 4.98 -2.06
N ALA A 72 -35.88 4.52 -0.81
CA ALA A 72 -36.89 5.06 0.08
C ALA A 72 -36.57 6.50 0.53
N GLN A 73 -35.30 6.80 0.79
CA GLN A 73 -34.88 8.07 1.39
C GLN A 73 -34.61 9.18 0.35
N ASN A 74 -34.04 8.82 -0.79
CA ASN A 74 -33.37 9.74 -1.72
C ASN A 74 -33.97 9.74 -3.14
N ASP A 75 -34.71 8.71 -3.54
CA ASP A 75 -35.33 8.63 -4.88
C ASP A 75 -36.78 9.15 -4.87
N TRP A 76 -37.14 9.91 -5.90
CA TRP A 76 -38.49 10.48 -6.02
C TRP A 76 -39.52 9.40 -6.37
N LEU A 77 -39.18 8.44 -7.24
CA LEU A 77 -40.04 7.30 -7.56
C LEU A 77 -40.24 6.40 -6.34
N GLY A 78 -39.18 6.18 -5.57
CA GLY A 78 -39.26 5.42 -4.32
C GLY A 78 -40.19 6.02 -3.27
N LYS A 79 -40.38 7.34 -3.25
CA LYS A 79 -41.34 8.01 -2.36
C LYS A 79 -42.78 7.92 -2.84
N LEU A 80 -43.00 7.97 -4.16
CA LEU A 80 -44.34 7.94 -4.75
C LEU A 80 -44.91 6.51 -4.85
N VAL A 81 -44.08 5.54 -5.23
CA VAL A 81 -44.49 4.16 -5.53
C VAL A 81 -43.49 3.14 -4.98
N PRO A 82 -43.30 3.08 -3.63
CA PRO A 82 -42.24 2.31 -2.99
C PRO A 82 -42.27 0.82 -3.32
N GLY A 83 -43.45 0.22 -3.42
CA GLY A 83 -43.61 -1.19 -3.75
C GLY A 83 -43.11 -1.57 -5.15
N TRP A 84 -43.26 -0.67 -6.13
CA TRP A 84 -42.87 -0.94 -7.52
C TRP A 84 -41.35 -0.95 -7.71
N VAL A 85 -40.65 -0.01 -7.05
CA VAL A 85 -39.19 0.10 -7.16
C VAL A 85 -38.43 -0.68 -6.08
N GLY A 86 -39.16 -1.36 -5.18
CA GLY A 86 -38.61 -2.11 -4.05
C GLY A 86 -38.02 -1.24 -2.93
N ALA A 87 -38.47 0.01 -2.80
CA ALA A 87 -38.01 0.92 -1.75
C ALA A 87 -38.42 0.39 -0.37
N ARG A 88 -37.48 0.35 0.58
CA ARG A 88 -37.74 -0.10 1.95
C ARG A 88 -36.90 0.68 2.94
N GLU A 89 -37.57 1.34 3.87
CA GLU A 89 -36.96 1.93 5.06
C GLU A 89 -36.67 0.87 6.13
N MET A 90 -35.71 1.16 7.00
CA MET A 90 -35.52 0.39 8.22
C MET A 90 -36.67 0.68 9.18
N LYS A 91 -37.26 -0.35 9.79
CA LYS A 91 -38.40 -0.18 10.71
C LYS A 91 -38.15 -0.74 12.09
N THR A 92 -37.30 -1.75 12.21
CA THR A 92 -37.07 -2.48 13.45
C THR A 92 -35.58 -2.66 13.72
N ASP A 93 -35.22 -2.87 14.98
CA ASP A 93 -33.85 -3.22 15.37
C ASP A 93 -33.40 -4.54 14.72
N ALA A 94 -34.33 -5.47 14.48
CA ALA A 94 -34.07 -6.69 13.73
C ALA A 94 -33.66 -6.42 12.26
N ASP A 95 -34.21 -5.39 11.62
CA ASP A 95 -33.75 -4.97 10.29
C ASP A 95 -32.29 -4.50 10.38
N LEU A 96 -31.93 -3.71 11.40
CA LEU A 96 -30.57 -3.18 11.59
C LEU A 96 -29.57 -4.32 11.83
N GLU A 97 -29.91 -5.30 12.66
CA GLU A 97 -29.08 -6.49 12.91
C GLU A 97 -28.89 -7.34 11.63
N ALA A 98 -29.95 -7.49 10.82
CA ALA A 98 -29.83 -8.17 9.53
C ALA A 98 -28.90 -7.41 8.57
N LEU A 99 -28.96 -6.08 8.57
CA LEU A 99 -28.03 -5.26 7.78
C LEU A 99 -26.59 -5.36 8.31
N LYS A 100 -26.40 -5.41 9.63
CA LYS A 100 -25.10 -5.61 10.29
C LYS A 100 -24.41 -6.88 9.79
N ASP A 101 -25.12 -8.01 9.76
CA ASP A 101 -24.58 -9.29 9.23
C ASP A 101 -24.15 -9.17 7.77
N VAL A 102 -24.89 -8.42 6.96
CA VAL A 102 -24.52 -8.18 5.56
C VAL A 102 -23.26 -7.33 5.47
N VAL A 103 -23.22 -6.16 6.10
CA VAL A 103 -22.16 -5.17 5.86
C VAL A 103 -20.87 -5.47 6.61
N PHE A 104 -20.94 -6.13 7.77
CA PHE A 104 -19.78 -6.56 8.55
C PHE A 104 -19.48 -8.05 8.34
N GLY A 105 -20.47 -8.92 8.47
CA GLY A 105 -20.27 -10.38 8.45
C GLY A 105 -20.03 -10.98 7.08
N SER A 106 -20.37 -10.29 5.99
CA SER A 106 -20.24 -10.82 4.62
C SER A 106 -19.40 -9.95 3.66
N CYS A 107 -18.82 -8.86 4.13
CA CYS A 107 -18.03 -7.96 3.28
C CYS A 107 -16.75 -7.52 3.98
N SER A 108 -15.60 -7.77 3.35
CA SER A 108 -14.30 -7.32 3.87
C SER A 108 -13.88 -5.93 3.38
N GLY A 109 -14.72 -5.25 2.58
CA GLY A 109 -14.39 -3.95 2.01
C GLY A 109 -13.19 -3.97 1.06
N CYS A 110 -12.80 -5.14 0.55
CA CYS A 110 -11.54 -5.29 -0.20
C CYS A 110 -11.54 -4.64 -1.59
N ARG A 111 -12.68 -4.14 -2.10
CA ARG A 111 -12.82 -3.44 -3.39
C ARG A 111 -12.52 -4.25 -4.66
N ARG A 112 -12.31 -5.57 -4.59
CA ARG A 112 -12.12 -6.39 -5.80
C ARG A 112 -13.32 -6.32 -6.75
N CYS A 113 -14.55 -6.38 -6.21
CA CYS A 113 -15.77 -6.21 -6.99
C CYS A 113 -15.98 -4.79 -7.53
N THR A 114 -15.38 -3.77 -6.89
CA THR A 114 -15.40 -2.39 -7.39
C THR A 114 -14.51 -2.26 -8.62
N VAL A 115 -13.27 -2.73 -8.55
CA VAL A 115 -12.30 -2.63 -9.66
C VAL A 115 -12.76 -3.43 -10.87
N ASN A 116 -13.43 -4.56 -10.66
CA ASN A 116 -13.87 -5.44 -11.73
C ASN A 116 -15.32 -5.14 -12.19
N CYS A 117 -15.93 -4.04 -11.71
CA CYS A 117 -17.26 -3.64 -12.15
C CYS A 117 -17.17 -2.80 -13.44
N PRO A 118 -17.76 -3.25 -14.57
CA PRO A 118 -17.70 -2.49 -15.82
C PRO A 118 -18.52 -1.18 -15.77
N PHE A 119 -19.42 -1.05 -14.80
CA PHE A 119 -20.25 0.15 -14.59
C PHE A 119 -19.67 1.08 -13.52
N GLY A 120 -18.49 0.78 -12.97
CA GLY A 120 -17.82 1.62 -11.97
C GLY A 120 -18.54 1.70 -10.61
N VAL A 121 -19.35 0.69 -10.26
CA VAL A 121 -20.07 0.66 -8.97
C VAL A 121 -19.07 0.44 -7.84
N ASP A 122 -18.87 1.45 -6.99
CA ASP A 122 -18.03 1.29 -5.80
C ASP A 122 -18.82 0.70 -4.63
N THR A 123 -18.76 -0.62 -4.51
CA THR A 123 -19.43 -1.36 -3.43
C THR A 123 -18.88 -0.99 -2.06
N ALA A 124 -17.58 -0.67 -1.94
CA ALA A 124 -16.97 -0.46 -0.63
C ALA A 124 -17.41 0.84 0.03
N ILE A 125 -17.62 1.92 -0.73
CA ILE A 125 -18.15 3.18 -0.18
C ILE A 125 -19.60 3.03 0.28
N LEU A 126 -20.40 2.24 -0.44
CA LEU A 126 -21.79 1.96 -0.07
C LEU A 126 -21.88 1.15 1.22
N ILE A 127 -21.00 0.14 1.35
CA ILE A 127 -20.84 -0.62 2.58
C ILE A 127 -20.36 0.30 3.72
N GLY A 128 -19.39 1.18 3.46
CA GLY A 128 -18.89 2.16 4.42
C GLY A 128 -19.98 3.11 4.93
N LEU A 129 -20.85 3.62 4.05
CA LEU A 129 -22.00 4.44 4.42
C LEU A 129 -22.93 3.69 5.38
N ALA A 130 -23.31 2.46 5.05
CA ALA A 130 -24.20 1.66 5.89
C ALA A 130 -23.56 1.33 7.25
N ARG A 131 -22.27 0.97 7.27
CA ARG A 131 -21.52 0.74 8.51
C ARG A 131 -21.50 1.99 9.39
N SER A 132 -21.22 3.15 8.79
CA SER A 132 -21.17 4.45 9.49
C SER A 132 -22.47 4.74 10.23
N CYS A 133 -23.60 4.55 9.56
CA CYS A 133 -24.92 4.78 10.16
C CYS A 133 -25.28 3.73 11.22
N LEU A 134 -24.93 2.46 11.00
CA LEU A 134 -25.17 1.40 11.99
C LEU A 134 -24.38 1.63 13.29
N VAL A 135 -23.14 2.13 13.17
CA VAL A 135 -22.27 2.42 14.32
C VAL A 135 -22.84 3.55 15.19
N ASP A 136 -23.49 4.57 14.61
CA ASP A 136 -24.15 5.62 15.39
C ASP A 136 -25.28 5.05 16.27
N GLU A 137 -25.96 4.01 15.80
CA GLU A 137 -27.01 3.30 16.54
C GLU A 137 -26.46 2.25 17.52
N LYS A 138 -25.13 2.16 17.64
CA LYS A 138 -24.40 1.12 18.38
C LYS A 138 -24.72 -0.31 17.89
N VAL A 139 -25.11 -0.45 16.63
CA VAL A 139 -25.39 -1.75 15.98
C VAL A 139 -24.17 -2.16 15.15
N ALA A 140 -23.09 -2.52 15.84
CA ALA A 140 -21.85 -2.99 15.22
C ALA A 140 -21.27 -4.16 16.01
N PRO A 141 -20.37 -4.96 15.42
CA PRO A 141 -19.68 -6.01 16.14
C PRO A 141 -18.92 -5.45 17.35
N GLU A 142 -18.99 -6.14 18.49
CA GLU A 142 -18.47 -5.63 19.77
C GLU A 142 -16.98 -5.24 19.70
N GLY A 143 -16.14 -6.08 19.08
CA GLY A 143 -14.72 -5.77 18.96
C GLY A 143 -14.41 -4.59 18.04
N ILE A 144 -15.30 -4.21 17.10
CA ILE A 144 -15.16 -2.94 16.37
C ILE A 144 -15.40 -1.76 17.31
N LEU A 145 -16.47 -1.82 18.11
CA LEU A 145 -16.81 -0.76 19.05
C LEU A 145 -15.74 -0.60 20.14
N SER A 146 -15.20 -1.71 20.65
CA SER A 146 -14.11 -1.73 21.64
C SER A 146 -12.87 -1.05 21.09
N VAL A 147 -12.38 -1.46 19.91
CA VAL A 147 -11.16 -0.87 19.34
C VAL A 147 -11.36 0.60 18.99
N MET A 148 -12.56 0.99 18.52
CA MET A 148 -12.86 2.41 18.29
C MET A 148 -12.78 3.23 19.58
N LYS A 149 -13.29 2.69 20.69
CA LYS A 149 -13.17 3.32 22.01
C LYS A 149 -11.70 3.46 22.39
N ASP A 150 -10.91 2.41 22.22
CA ASP A 150 -9.48 2.43 22.53
C ASP A 150 -8.74 3.49 21.71
N GLN A 151 -9.07 3.63 20.42
CA GLN A 151 -8.49 4.68 19.56
C GLN A 151 -8.86 6.10 20.01
N TRP A 152 -10.09 6.32 20.50
CA TRP A 152 -10.49 7.62 21.06
C TRP A 152 -9.79 7.95 22.39
N GLU A 153 -9.61 6.96 23.25
CA GLU A 153 -9.10 7.15 24.61
C GLU A 153 -7.55 7.16 24.66
N TRP A 154 -6.92 6.25 23.93
CA TRP A 154 -5.48 6.00 24.01
C TRP A 154 -4.69 6.49 22.80
N GLY A 155 -5.39 6.86 21.71
CA GLY A 155 -4.74 7.22 20.45
C GLY A 155 -4.01 6.04 19.78
N ASN A 156 -4.32 4.81 20.19
CA ASN A 156 -3.87 3.59 19.50
C ASN A 156 -4.88 2.44 19.60
N GLN A 157 -4.92 1.55 18.61
CA GLN A 157 -5.94 0.51 18.48
C GLN A 157 -5.88 -0.61 19.55
N MET A 158 -4.80 -0.72 20.31
CA MET A 158 -4.56 -1.83 21.25
C MET A 158 -4.48 -1.38 22.71
N ALA A 159 -4.84 -0.12 22.99
CA ALA A 159 -4.74 0.51 24.29
C ALA A 159 -3.36 0.31 24.95
N ILE A 160 -2.29 0.38 24.14
CA ILE A 160 -0.91 0.25 24.62
C ILE A 160 -0.55 1.53 25.37
N PRO A 161 -0.21 1.47 26.68
CA PRO A 161 0.28 2.62 27.43
C PRO A 161 1.60 3.14 26.87
N LYS A 162 1.89 4.42 27.12
CA LYS A 162 3.12 5.05 26.64
C LYS A 162 4.37 4.35 27.19
N GLU A 163 4.31 3.93 28.45
CA GLU A 163 5.39 3.24 29.15
C GLU A 163 5.70 1.89 28.49
N GLU A 164 4.68 1.05 28.26
CA GLU A 164 4.82 -0.26 27.60
C GLU A 164 5.38 -0.11 26.17
N TYR A 165 4.94 0.91 25.44
CA TYR A 165 5.48 1.24 24.13
C TYR A 165 6.98 1.57 24.20
N LEU A 166 7.39 2.46 25.11
CA LEU A 166 8.79 2.86 25.25
C LEU A 166 9.68 1.70 25.73
N GLU A 167 9.19 0.87 26.65
CA GLU A 167 9.89 -0.35 27.09
C GLU A 167 10.10 -1.32 25.94
N THR A 168 9.09 -1.50 25.08
CA THR A 168 9.21 -2.33 23.89
C THR A 168 10.27 -1.78 22.93
N LEU A 169 10.30 -0.46 22.69
CA LEU A 169 11.32 0.15 21.84
C LEU A 169 12.74 -0.06 22.39
N ALA A 170 12.91 0.07 23.71
CA ALA A 170 14.20 -0.17 24.36
C ALA A 170 14.63 -1.64 24.21
N TRP A 171 13.72 -2.60 24.43
CA TRP A 171 14.01 -4.02 24.23
C TRP A 171 14.37 -4.35 22.77
N VAL A 172 13.63 -3.82 21.80
CA VAL A 172 13.95 -4.02 20.37
C VAL A 172 15.30 -3.40 20.01
N GLU A 173 15.66 -2.27 20.60
CA GLU A 173 17.00 -1.68 20.44
C GLU A 173 18.10 -2.60 20.98
N GLU A 174 17.92 -3.22 22.15
CA GLU A 174 18.88 -4.17 22.73
C GLU A 174 19.04 -5.41 21.84
N GLU A 175 17.95 -6.00 21.35
CA GLU A 175 17.97 -7.12 20.42
C GLU A 175 18.67 -6.76 19.10
N LEU A 176 18.44 -5.55 18.59
CA LEU A 176 19.10 -5.04 17.39
C LEU A 176 20.62 -4.90 17.58
N GLN A 177 21.05 -4.35 18.72
CA GLN A 177 22.47 -4.21 19.06
C GLN A 177 23.14 -5.57 19.19
N ALA A 178 22.46 -6.54 19.80
CA ALA A 178 22.95 -7.90 19.94
C ALA A 178 23.04 -8.62 18.59
N GLU A 179 22.04 -8.47 17.72
CA GLU A 179 22.04 -9.07 16.38
C GLU A 179 23.17 -8.54 15.50
N LEU A 180 23.45 -7.23 15.60
CA LEU A 180 24.45 -6.56 14.76
C LEU A 180 25.85 -6.51 15.39
N ASP A 181 26.00 -6.88 16.66
CA ASP A 181 27.21 -6.64 17.46
C ASP A 181 27.68 -5.18 17.38
N ASP A 182 26.72 -4.25 17.46
CA ASP A 182 26.96 -2.81 17.29
C ASP A 182 26.11 -1.97 18.25
N ALA A 183 26.74 -1.47 19.32
CA ALA A 183 26.10 -0.62 20.33
C ALA A 183 25.61 0.74 19.78
N SER A 184 26.01 1.13 18.57
CA SER A 184 25.53 2.34 17.90
C SER A 184 24.20 2.15 17.17
N ALA A 185 23.70 0.91 17.06
CA ALA A 185 22.37 0.62 16.56
C ALA A 185 21.31 1.11 17.55
N LYS A 186 20.69 2.26 17.24
CA LYS A 186 19.73 2.94 18.12
C LYS A 186 18.36 3.08 17.47
N ILE A 187 17.32 3.09 18.30
CA ILE A 187 15.94 3.43 17.96
C ILE A 187 15.64 4.84 18.54
N PRO A 188 15.97 5.90 17.80
CA PRO A 188 15.81 7.27 18.29
C PRO A 188 14.33 7.65 18.46
N ILE A 189 13.98 8.25 19.60
CA ILE A 189 12.62 8.74 19.89
C ILE A 189 12.64 10.26 19.94
N ASP A 190 11.68 10.89 19.25
CA ASP A 190 11.51 12.34 19.14
C ASP A 190 12.81 13.12 18.79
N LYS A 191 13.66 12.52 17.94
CA LYS A 191 14.94 13.11 17.56
C LYS A 191 14.73 14.36 16.69
N GLU A 192 15.17 15.50 17.20
CA GLU A 192 15.20 16.76 16.46
C GLU A 192 16.08 16.64 15.20
N GLY A 193 15.61 17.22 14.10
CA GLY A 193 16.32 17.20 12.83
C GLY A 193 16.34 15.83 12.12
N ALA A 194 15.52 14.86 12.55
CA ALA A 194 15.30 13.62 11.79
C ALA A 194 14.70 13.91 10.40
N ASP A 195 15.09 13.15 9.37
CA ASP A 195 14.54 13.32 8.02
C ASP A 195 13.09 12.82 7.94
N PHE A 196 12.78 11.78 8.72
CA PHE A 196 11.45 11.19 8.77
C PHE A 196 11.09 10.60 10.14
N VAL A 197 9.79 10.56 10.41
CA VAL A 197 9.20 9.79 11.51
C VAL A 197 8.67 8.46 10.98
N TYR A 198 8.93 7.37 11.69
CA TYR A 198 8.36 6.05 11.40
C TYR A 198 7.11 5.82 12.23
N VAL A 199 5.98 5.51 11.57
CA VAL A 199 4.69 5.23 12.20
C VAL A 199 4.29 3.78 11.94
N VAL A 200 3.93 3.06 12.99
CA VAL A 200 3.83 1.60 13.01
C VAL A 200 2.40 1.12 13.24
N ASN A 201 2.15 -0.13 12.88
CA ASN A 201 0.97 -0.81 13.36
C ASN A 201 1.20 -1.22 14.83
N PRO A 202 0.27 -0.99 15.76
CA PRO A 202 0.39 -1.44 17.16
C PRO A 202 0.67 -2.93 17.34
N ARG A 203 0.39 -3.77 16.33
CA ARG A 203 0.82 -5.16 16.31
C ARG A 203 2.34 -5.31 16.35
N GLU A 204 3.09 -4.42 15.71
CA GLU A 204 4.55 -4.44 15.74
C GLU A 204 5.05 -4.19 17.16
N ILE A 205 4.36 -3.39 17.96
CA ILE A 205 4.72 -3.18 19.35
C ILE A 205 4.33 -4.38 20.22
N LYS A 206 3.09 -4.87 20.08
CA LYS A 206 2.53 -5.85 21.02
C LYS A 206 2.81 -7.33 20.71
N TYR A 207 2.83 -7.70 19.44
CA TYR A 207 2.82 -9.11 19.00
C TYR A 207 3.91 -9.47 18.00
N SER A 208 4.45 -8.49 17.27
CA SER A 208 5.42 -8.70 16.19
C SER A 208 6.58 -7.69 16.22
N PRO A 209 7.29 -7.56 17.35
CA PRO A 209 8.37 -6.58 17.48
C PRO A 209 9.58 -6.87 16.61
N MET A 210 9.74 -8.11 16.13
CA MET A 210 10.77 -8.45 15.15
C MET A 210 10.55 -7.75 13.80
N SER A 211 9.31 -7.42 13.43
CA SER A 211 9.04 -6.64 12.21
C SER A 211 9.54 -5.19 12.36
N LEU A 212 9.44 -4.62 13.57
CA LEU A 212 10.02 -3.32 13.91
C LEU A 212 11.55 -3.40 13.96
N GLN A 213 12.12 -4.45 14.57
CA GLN A 213 13.56 -4.71 14.57
C GLN A 213 14.11 -4.75 13.15
N ALA A 214 13.44 -5.46 12.24
CA ALA A 214 13.84 -5.55 10.84
C ALA A 214 13.85 -4.17 10.15
N ALA A 215 12.86 -3.32 10.40
CA ALA A 215 12.84 -1.95 9.90
C ALA A 215 14.00 -1.12 10.48
N ALA A 216 14.23 -1.19 11.80
CA ALA A 216 15.31 -0.49 12.46
C ALA A 216 16.69 -0.93 11.95
N LYS A 217 16.88 -2.24 11.72
CA LYS A 217 18.06 -2.82 11.07
C LYS A 217 18.29 -2.24 9.67
N ILE A 218 17.24 -2.19 8.85
CA ILE A 218 17.32 -1.58 7.51
C ILE A 218 17.77 -0.12 7.60
N PHE A 219 17.19 0.66 8.52
CA PHE A 219 17.53 2.08 8.68
C PHE A 219 18.95 2.29 9.20
N HIS A 220 19.39 1.48 10.16
CA HIS A 220 20.74 1.53 10.72
C HIS A 220 21.80 1.18 9.68
N VAL A 221 21.63 0.05 8.99
CA VAL A 221 22.58 -0.39 7.95
C VAL A 221 22.66 0.61 6.80
N ALA A 222 21.55 1.24 6.43
CA ALA A 222 21.51 2.29 5.43
C ALA A 222 22.02 3.67 5.91
N GLY A 223 22.34 3.83 7.20
CA GLY A 223 22.80 5.08 7.80
C GLY A 223 21.76 6.19 7.74
N LEU A 224 20.48 5.87 7.90
CA LEU A 224 19.39 6.85 7.79
C LEU A 224 19.24 7.70 9.06
N ASN A 225 18.83 8.95 8.86
CA ASN A 225 18.48 9.86 9.95
C ASN A 225 16.97 9.84 10.19
N TRP A 226 16.52 9.06 11.17
CA TRP A 226 15.11 8.77 11.41
C TRP A 226 14.74 8.90 12.88
N THR A 227 13.45 8.80 13.19
CA THR A 227 12.94 8.72 14.57
C THR A 227 11.60 8.01 14.69
N MET A 228 11.35 7.38 15.83
CA MET A 228 10.02 7.04 16.32
C MET A 228 9.39 8.26 17.00
N GLY A 229 8.06 8.38 16.92
CA GLY A 229 7.33 9.34 17.74
C GLY A 229 7.06 8.79 19.14
N SER A 230 7.18 9.60 20.19
CA SER A 230 6.65 9.23 21.52
C SER A 230 5.12 9.29 21.59
N GLU A 231 4.49 9.94 20.62
CA GLU A 231 3.05 10.11 20.43
C GLU A 231 2.69 9.98 18.94
N GLY A 232 1.41 9.75 18.62
CA GLY A 232 0.94 9.72 17.23
C GLY A 232 1.61 8.64 16.35
N TRP A 233 2.12 7.57 16.96
CA TRP A 233 2.89 6.53 16.27
C TRP A 233 2.00 5.45 15.62
N ASP A 234 0.72 5.33 16.01
CA ASP A 234 -0.22 4.36 15.44
C ASP A 234 -0.68 4.78 14.03
N ASN A 235 -0.39 3.94 13.04
CA ASN A 235 -0.85 4.15 11.66
C ASN A 235 -2.21 3.51 11.32
N THR A 236 -2.80 2.75 12.24
CA THR A 236 -4.07 2.05 12.05
C THR A 236 -5.27 2.95 12.27
N ASN A 237 -6.38 2.62 11.62
CA ASN A 237 -7.53 3.53 11.56
C ASN A 237 -8.85 2.75 11.46
N PHE A 238 -9.53 2.58 12.60
CA PHE A 238 -10.84 1.92 12.62
C PHE A 238 -11.96 2.82 12.12
N GLY A 239 -11.72 4.11 11.92
CA GLY A 239 -12.60 4.98 11.15
C GLY A 239 -12.82 4.45 9.73
N LEU A 240 -11.78 3.89 9.10
CA LEU A 240 -11.88 3.25 7.79
C LEU A 240 -12.76 1.98 7.80
N PHE A 241 -12.72 1.18 8.86
CA PHE A 241 -13.49 -0.06 8.96
C PHE A 241 -14.95 0.16 9.37
N SER A 242 -15.17 1.10 10.29
CA SER A 242 -16.49 1.47 10.81
C SER A 242 -17.23 2.44 9.89
N GLY A 243 -16.53 3.11 8.96
CA GLY A 243 -17.10 4.21 8.15
C GLY A 243 -17.22 5.53 8.92
N LYS A 244 -16.58 5.65 10.08
CA LYS A 244 -16.60 6.84 10.93
C LYS A 244 -15.43 7.76 10.62
N ALA A 245 -15.70 8.75 9.77
CA ALA A 245 -14.71 9.72 9.31
C ALA A 245 -14.15 10.60 10.44
N ASP A 246 -14.96 10.95 11.43
CA ASP A 246 -14.56 11.69 12.63
C ASP A 246 -13.42 10.98 13.40
N LEU A 247 -13.60 9.71 13.72
CA LEU A 247 -12.54 8.89 14.33
C LEU A 247 -11.33 8.79 13.41
N GLY A 248 -11.56 8.57 12.12
CA GLY A 248 -10.47 8.41 11.17
C GLY A 248 -9.62 9.69 11.02
N GLY A 249 -10.26 10.86 11.05
CA GLY A 249 -9.60 12.16 11.05
C GLY A 249 -8.87 12.45 12.35
N HIS A 250 -9.44 12.05 13.50
CA HIS A 250 -8.79 12.16 14.80
C HIS A 250 -7.46 11.41 14.84
N MET A 251 -7.47 10.12 14.48
CA MET A 251 -6.26 9.28 14.45
C MET A 251 -5.19 9.82 13.50
N GLY A 252 -5.58 10.25 12.29
CA GLY A 252 -4.65 10.89 11.36
C GLY A 252 -4.02 12.15 11.95
N ASN A 253 -4.83 13.02 12.57
CA ASN A 253 -4.36 14.27 13.15
C ASN A 253 -3.38 14.05 14.32
N LEU A 254 -3.52 12.98 15.12
CA LEU A 254 -2.52 12.63 16.13
C LEU A 254 -1.14 12.42 15.49
N ALA A 255 -1.07 11.59 14.44
CA ALA A 255 0.18 11.34 13.72
C ALA A 255 0.70 12.60 13.02
N TYR A 256 -0.17 13.38 12.37
CA TYR A 256 0.26 14.57 11.63
C TYR A 256 0.76 15.68 12.54
N ASN A 257 0.10 15.92 13.67
CA ASN A 257 0.50 16.96 14.60
C ASN A 257 1.85 16.62 15.24
N HIS A 258 2.10 15.34 15.54
CA HIS A 258 3.40 14.92 16.06
C HIS A 258 4.50 15.06 15.01
N ALA A 259 4.25 14.63 13.75
CA ALA A 259 5.19 14.83 12.65
C ALA A 259 5.51 16.33 12.41
N LYS A 260 4.50 17.22 12.50
CA LYS A 260 4.70 18.68 12.41
C LYS A 260 5.57 19.21 13.55
N LYS A 261 5.33 18.74 14.78
CA LYS A 261 6.11 19.12 15.97
C LYS A 261 7.58 18.74 15.82
N LEU A 262 7.87 17.57 15.25
CA LEU A 262 9.23 17.10 14.99
C LEU A 262 9.91 17.81 13.81
N GLY A 263 9.15 18.52 12.97
CA GLY A 263 9.69 19.21 11.79
C GLY A 263 10.25 18.27 10.71
N VAL A 264 9.79 17.01 10.68
CA VAL A 264 10.27 16.02 9.71
C VAL A 264 9.78 16.32 8.29
N LYS A 265 10.56 15.93 7.29
CA LYS A 265 10.20 16.10 5.86
C LYS A 265 9.31 14.99 5.34
N ARG A 266 9.38 13.81 5.97
CA ARG A 266 8.60 12.62 5.57
C ARG A 266 8.03 11.88 6.77
N MET A 267 6.92 11.18 6.54
CA MET A 267 6.35 10.17 7.43
C MET A 267 6.41 8.84 6.69
N VAL A 268 7.16 7.88 7.25
CA VAL A 268 7.28 6.54 6.69
C VAL A 268 6.29 5.64 7.43
N VAL A 269 5.32 5.11 6.70
CA VAL A 269 4.31 4.19 7.25
C VAL A 269 4.84 2.76 7.14
N SER A 270 4.81 2.03 8.25
CA SER A 270 5.16 0.60 8.30
C SER A 270 4.28 -0.24 7.35
N GLU A 271 4.60 -1.52 7.21
CA GLU A 271 3.89 -2.43 6.30
C GLU A 271 2.46 -2.73 6.75
N CYS A 272 1.56 -1.79 6.50
CA CYS A 272 0.17 -1.86 6.86
C CYS A 272 -0.66 -1.28 5.71
N GLY A 273 -1.24 -2.14 4.88
CA GLY A 273 -1.97 -1.65 3.70
C GLY A 273 -3.13 -0.72 4.06
N HIS A 274 -3.89 -1.03 5.11
CA HIS A 274 -4.97 -0.13 5.54
C HIS A 274 -4.42 1.13 6.19
N GLY A 275 -3.33 1.03 6.96
CA GLY A 275 -2.68 2.16 7.61
C GLY A 275 -2.13 3.16 6.60
N LEU A 276 -1.45 2.70 5.55
CA LEU A 276 -1.00 3.56 4.46
C LEU A 276 -2.17 4.26 3.78
N ARG A 277 -3.23 3.51 3.42
CA ARG A 277 -4.41 4.11 2.79
C ARG A 277 -5.06 5.16 3.68
N SER A 278 -5.31 4.84 4.95
CA SER A 278 -5.96 5.77 5.86
C SER A 278 -5.10 6.99 6.10
N THR A 279 -3.83 6.82 6.42
CA THR A 279 -2.94 7.91 6.80
C THR A 279 -2.54 8.78 5.61
N LYS A 280 -2.37 8.22 4.40
CA LYS A 280 -1.98 9.00 3.21
C LYS A 280 -3.16 9.64 2.48
N TRP A 281 -4.27 8.93 2.31
CA TRP A 281 -5.33 9.33 1.38
C TRP A 281 -6.64 9.73 2.04
N GLU A 282 -7.05 9.04 3.10
CA GLU A 282 -8.40 9.22 3.67
C GLU A 282 -8.41 10.26 4.80
N ALA A 283 -7.56 10.08 5.81
CA ALA A 283 -7.52 10.89 7.01
C ALA A 283 -7.14 12.37 6.78
N PRO A 284 -6.33 12.76 5.76
CA PRO A 284 -6.13 14.18 5.48
C PRO A 284 -7.43 14.89 5.07
N ASN A 285 -8.34 14.18 4.41
CA ASN A 285 -9.66 14.68 4.04
C ASN A 285 -10.63 14.66 5.23
N TRP A 286 -10.64 13.57 6.00
CA TRP A 286 -11.53 13.44 7.16
C TRP A 286 -11.16 14.39 8.30
N GLY A 287 -9.87 14.53 8.60
CA GLY A 287 -9.32 15.38 9.64
C GLY A 287 -9.09 16.84 9.21
N LYS A 288 -9.39 17.18 7.95
CA LYS A 288 -9.15 18.50 7.33
C LYS A 288 -7.71 18.99 7.53
N ALA A 289 -6.75 18.09 7.35
CA ALA A 289 -5.34 18.33 7.66
C ALA A 289 -4.54 18.92 6.47
N ASN A 290 -5.12 18.89 5.26
CA ASN A 290 -4.46 19.36 4.04
C ASN A 290 -4.34 20.90 3.98
N PRO A 291 -3.24 21.42 3.40
CA PRO A 291 -2.06 20.69 2.94
C PRO A 291 -1.16 20.25 4.11
N LEU A 292 -0.55 19.06 3.97
CA LEU A 292 0.47 18.57 4.92
C LEU A 292 1.85 19.10 4.53
N PRO A 293 2.72 19.49 5.49
CA PRO A 293 4.04 20.05 5.21
C PRO A 293 5.13 18.98 4.97
N PHE A 294 4.75 17.71 4.89
CA PHE A 294 5.64 16.56 4.71
C PHE A 294 5.00 15.53 3.78
N GLU A 295 5.83 14.68 3.19
CA GLU A 295 5.37 13.58 2.35
C GLU A 295 5.06 12.33 3.20
N ILE A 296 4.03 11.57 2.84
CA ILE A 296 3.73 10.27 3.46
C ILE A 296 4.11 9.17 2.47
N VAL A 297 5.02 8.27 2.87
CA VAL A 297 5.56 7.20 2.01
C VAL A 297 5.44 5.83 2.68
N SER A 298 5.34 4.77 1.88
CA SER A 298 5.36 3.40 2.38
C SER A 298 6.78 2.94 2.70
N MET A 299 6.94 2.11 3.73
CA MET A 299 8.19 1.37 3.97
C MET A 299 8.65 0.56 2.75
N LEU A 300 7.73 0.08 1.91
CA LEU A 300 8.08 -0.62 0.66
C LEU A 300 8.84 0.29 -0.32
N GLU A 301 8.39 1.53 -0.49
CA GLU A 301 9.03 2.51 -1.36
C GLU A 301 10.44 2.84 -0.83
N VAL A 302 10.57 3.01 0.49
CA VAL A 302 11.88 3.20 1.15
C VAL A 302 12.80 2.01 0.89
N MET A 303 12.34 0.77 1.09
CA MET A 303 13.16 -0.42 0.82
C MET A 303 13.60 -0.52 -0.63
N VAL A 304 12.70 -0.24 -1.59
CA VAL A 304 13.02 -0.21 -3.02
C VAL A 304 14.14 0.80 -3.29
N ASP A 305 14.06 2.00 -2.73
CA ASP A 305 15.08 3.03 -2.90
C ASP A 305 16.43 2.62 -2.30
N LEU A 306 16.43 2.04 -1.10
CA LEU A 306 17.66 1.61 -0.43
C LEU A 306 18.37 0.48 -1.19
N ILE A 307 17.60 -0.48 -1.70
CA ILE A 307 18.14 -1.58 -2.51
C ILE A 307 18.63 -1.05 -3.87
N ASN A 308 17.86 -0.18 -4.53
CA ASN A 308 18.23 0.38 -5.83
C ASN A 308 19.48 1.28 -5.75
N THR A 309 19.65 2.02 -4.66
CA THR A 309 20.82 2.89 -4.44
C THR A 309 22.05 2.13 -3.93
N GLY A 310 21.91 0.83 -3.63
CA GLY A 310 22.98 0.02 -3.04
C GLY A 310 23.32 0.41 -1.60
N LYS A 311 22.47 1.21 -0.93
CA LYS A 311 22.60 1.52 0.50
C LYS A 311 22.41 0.29 1.39
N ILE A 312 21.61 -0.67 0.92
CA ILE A 312 21.58 -2.02 1.48
C ILE A 312 21.87 -3.02 0.38
N ILE A 313 22.63 -4.06 0.72
CA ILE A 313 22.97 -5.17 -0.18
C ILE A 313 22.30 -6.41 0.39
N LEU A 314 21.64 -7.17 -0.48
CA LEU A 314 20.89 -8.35 -0.09
C LEU A 314 21.58 -9.62 -0.60
N ASP A 315 21.61 -10.66 0.22
CA ASP A 315 21.96 -12.03 -0.14
C ASP A 315 20.70 -12.90 -0.11
N PRO A 316 20.14 -13.26 -1.28
CA PRO A 316 18.93 -14.09 -1.35
C PRO A 316 19.12 -15.49 -0.77
N ASN A 317 20.35 -15.99 -0.60
CA ASN A 317 20.59 -17.31 -0.01
C ASN A 317 20.24 -17.38 1.48
N LYS A 318 20.15 -16.23 2.16
CA LYS A 318 19.66 -16.14 3.54
C LYS A 318 18.17 -16.49 3.66
N ASN A 319 17.44 -16.39 2.56
CA ASN A 319 16.05 -16.86 2.42
C ASN A 319 15.97 -17.99 1.39
N PRO A 320 16.39 -19.21 1.74
CA PRO A 320 16.55 -20.31 0.79
C PRO A 320 15.23 -20.99 0.41
N HIS A 321 14.19 -20.84 1.24
CA HIS A 321 12.91 -21.52 1.04
C HIS A 321 12.04 -20.78 0.01
N PRO A 322 11.15 -21.50 -0.69
CA PRO A 322 10.25 -20.90 -1.67
C PRO A 322 9.27 -19.90 -1.05
N VAL A 323 9.20 -18.70 -1.61
CA VAL A 323 8.36 -17.59 -1.14
C VAL A 323 7.31 -17.25 -2.20
N THR A 324 6.05 -17.12 -1.80
CA THR A 324 5.00 -16.48 -2.60
C THR A 324 4.56 -15.16 -1.98
N TYR A 325 3.94 -14.29 -2.79
CA TYR A 325 3.41 -13.01 -2.32
C TYR A 325 1.88 -12.96 -2.34
N HIS A 326 1.31 -12.40 -1.29
CA HIS A 326 -0.08 -11.97 -1.23
C HIS A 326 -0.17 -10.45 -1.35
N ASP A 327 -0.79 -9.93 -2.43
CA ASP A 327 -1.06 -8.50 -2.59
C ASP A 327 -2.17 -8.02 -1.63
N PRO A 328 -1.88 -7.14 -0.64
CA PRO A 328 -2.89 -6.57 0.25
C PRO A 328 -3.81 -5.61 -0.49
N CYS A 329 -5.11 -5.73 -0.25
CA CYS A 329 -6.14 -4.98 -0.99
C CYS A 329 -5.95 -3.46 -0.98
N ASN A 330 -5.58 -2.88 0.16
CA ASN A 330 -5.42 -1.43 0.26
C ASN A 330 -4.11 -0.92 -0.37
N LEU A 331 -3.06 -1.76 -0.45
CA LEU A 331 -1.85 -1.39 -1.20
C LEU A 331 -2.10 -1.50 -2.71
N SER A 332 -2.53 -2.67 -3.16
CA SER A 332 -2.62 -2.94 -4.60
C SER A 332 -3.75 -2.16 -5.29
N ARG A 333 -4.94 -2.08 -4.69
CA ARG A 333 -6.10 -1.43 -5.31
C ARG A 333 -6.29 0.03 -4.93
N SER A 334 -5.85 0.45 -3.74
CA SER A 334 -6.06 1.85 -3.29
C SER A 334 -4.81 2.71 -3.39
N ALA A 335 -3.60 2.14 -3.27
CA ALA A 335 -2.34 2.89 -3.35
C ALA A 335 -1.56 2.63 -4.65
N GLY A 336 -1.92 1.62 -5.44
CA GLY A 336 -1.20 1.25 -6.67
C GLY A 336 0.14 0.54 -6.44
N ILE A 337 0.50 0.27 -5.19
CA ILE A 337 1.76 -0.39 -4.82
C ILE A 337 1.62 -1.88 -5.10
N THR A 338 2.34 -2.34 -6.14
CA THR A 338 2.22 -3.70 -6.67
C THR A 338 3.57 -4.25 -7.13
N GLU A 339 4.44 -3.45 -7.75
CA GLU A 339 5.74 -3.93 -8.20
C GLU A 339 6.82 -3.79 -7.13
N GLU A 340 6.68 -2.85 -6.20
CA GLU A 340 7.60 -2.59 -5.09
C GLU A 340 7.81 -3.85 -4.21
N PRO A 341 6.75 -4.56 -3.77
CA PRO A 341 6.88 -5.86 -3.10
C PRO A 341 7.69 -6.87 -3.89
N ARG A 342 7.39 -7.00 -5.19
CA ARG A 342 8.02 -7.98 -6.09
C ARG A 342 9.49 -7.64 -6.31
N PHE A 343 9.80 -6.35 -6.41
CA PHE A 343 11.16 -5.85 -6.54
C PHE A 343 12.01 -6.26 -5.34
N CYS A 344 11.49 -6.09 -4.12
CA CYS A 344 12.16 -6.49 -2.88
C CYS A 344 12.31 -8.01 -2.81
N LEU A 345 11.22 -8.77 -2.99
CA LEU A 345 11.22 -10.23 -2.83
C LEU A 345 12.14 -10.95 -3.83
N LYS A 346 12.20 -10.50 -5.10
CA LYS A 346 13.13 -11.07 -6.10
C LYS A 346 14.61 -10.89 -5.76
N ARG A 347 14.94 -10.00 -4.83
CA ARG A 347 16.32 -9.72 -4.38
C ARG A 347 16.59 -10.25 -2.98
N ALA A 348 15.56 -10.32 -2.15
CA ALA A 348 15.66 -10.83 -0.79
C ALA A 348 15.54 -12.36 -0.74
N CYS A 349 14.93 -13.02 -1.73
CA CYS A 349 14.60 -14.44 -1.69
C CYS A 349 15.22 -15.23 -2.84
N LYS A 350 15.68 -16.44 -2.56
CA LYS A 350 16.30 -17.33 -3.56
C LYS A 350 15.31 -17.87 -4.59
N ASP A 351 14.11 -18.23 -4.14
CA ASP A 351 13.03 -18.80 -4.96
C ASP A 351 11.74 -18.02 -4.71
N PHE A 352 11.42 -17.08 -5.60
CA PHE A 352 10.17 -16.32 -5.57
C PHE A 352 9.17 -16.87 -6.60
N ARG A 353 7.99 -17.26 -6.13
CA ARG A 353 6.90 -17.84 -6.92
C ARG A 353 5.67 -16.94 -6.84
N GLU A 354 5.13 -16.55 -7.98
CA GLU A 354 4.01 -15.61 -8.00
C GLU A 354 2.66 -16.31 -7.71
N MET A 355 1.85 -15.74 -6.83
CA MET A 355 0.47 -16.18 -6.60
C MET A 355 -0.42 -15.70 -7.76
N THR A 356 -1.44 -16.47 -8.16
CA THR A 356 -2.39 -16.04 -9.20
C THR A 356 -3.84 -16.26 -8.76
N PRO A 357 -4.78 -15.33 -9.05
CA PRO A 357 -4.54 -13.95 -9.48
C PRO A 357 -3.83 -13.08 -8.43
N ASN A 358 -3.15 -12.04 -8.90
CA ASN A 358 -2.33 -11.10 -8.12
C ASN A 358 -2.66 -9.63 -8.43
N ARG A 359 -1.89 -8.69 -7.85
CA ARG A 359 -2.05 -7.24 -8.01
C ARG A 359 -3.48 -6.79 -7.66
N ALA A 360 -4.10 -6.00 -8.53
CA ALA A 360 -5.47 -5.54 -8.38
C ALA A 360 -6.49 -6.70 -8.35
N ASP A 361 -6.17 -7.84 -8.97
CA ASP A 361 -7.03 -9.01 -9.01
C ASP A 361 -6.83 -9.99 -7.84
N SER A 362 -5.96 -9.70 -6.88
CA SER A 362 -5.76 -10.56 -5.71
C SER A 362 -7.04 -10.70 -4.87
N PHE A 363 -7.42 -11.93 -4.52
CA PHE A 363 -8.49 -12.20 -3.56
C PHE A 363 -8.10 -11.78 -2.14
N CYS A 364 -9.11 -11.46 -1.32
CA CYS A 364 -8.92 -11.03 0.06
C CYS A 364 -8.21 -12.11 0.91
N CYS A 365 -7.36 -11.66 1.84
CA CYS A 365 -6.75 -12.49 2.89
C CYS A 365 -7.72 -12.95 4.00
N THR A 366 -8.99 -12.53 3.94
CA THR A 366 -10.02 -12.63 4.98
C THR A 366 -9.87 -11.71 6.20
N GLY A 367 -8.67 -11.19 6.52
CA GLY A 367 -8.44 -10.29 7.66
C GLY A 367 -8.84 -8.82 7.46
N GLY A 368 -9.28 -8.44 6.25
CA GLY A 368 -9.63 -7.05 5.90
C GLY A 368 -10.95 -6.55 6.51
N GLY A 369 -11.18 -5.23 6.44
CA GLY A 369 -12.46 -4.60 6.77
C GLY A 369 -12.86 -4.68 8.25
N GLY A 370 -11.89 -4.85 9.16
CA GLY A 370 -12.11 -5.09 10.58
C GLY A 370 -12.28 -6.57 10.95
N GLY A 371 -12.10 -7.50 9.99
CA GLY A 371 -12.36 -8.94 10.16
C GLY A 371 -11.75 -9.58 11.40
N MET A 372 -10.54 -9.14 11.77
CA MET A 372 -9.81 -9.67 12.91
C MET A 372 -10.42 -9.31 14.27
N SER A 373 -11.19 -8.23 14.35
CA SER A 373 -11.85 -7.77 15.58
C SER A 373 -13.30 -8.26 15.69
N MET A 374 -13.78 -9.07 14.76
CA MET A 374 -15.17 -9.52 14.70
C MET A 374 -15.27 -11.03 15.01
N ALA A 375 -15.07 -11.39 16.28
CA ALA A 375 -15.07 -12.79 16.73
C ALA A 375 -16.36 -13.54 16.35
N GLU A 376 -17.51 -12.87 16.40
CA GLU A 376 -18.83 -13.40 16.00
C GLU A 376 -18.87 -13.92 14.54
N TYR A 377 -18.01 -13.40 13.66
CA TYR A 377 -17.93 -13.81 12.26
C TYR A 377 -16.71 -14.68 11.94
N ALA A 378 -15.86 -15.01 12.94
CA ALA A 378 -14.59 -15.71 12.71
C ALA A 378 -14.76 -17.02 11.93
N LYS A 379 -15.75 -17.85 12.32
CA LYS A 379 -16.02 -19.13 11.63
C LYS A 379 -16.36 -18.94 10.15
N ARG A 380 -17.26 -18.00 9.83
CA ARG A 380 -17.66 -17.68 8.46
C ARG A 380 -16.51 -17.05 7.67
N ARG A 381 -15.76 -16.13 8.29
CA ARG A 381 -14.61 -15.44 7.69
C ARG A 381 -13.55 -16.44 7.23
N VAL A 382 -13.18 -17.38 8.08
CA VAL A 382 -12.14 -18.36 7.76
C VAL A 382 -12.64 -19.40 6.76
N SER A 383 -13.91 -19.82 6.84
CA SER A 383 -14.48 -20.80 5.90
C SER A 383 -14.57 -20.27 4.46
N VAL A 384 -14.75 -18.96 4.25
CA VAL A 384 -14.68 -18.36 2.89
C VAL A 384 -13.24 -18.15 2.40
N GLY A 385 -12.26 -18.45 3.26
CA GLY A 385 -10.84 -18.44 2.95
C GLY A 385 -10.40 -19.58 2.03
N SER A 386 -11.26 -20.55 1.72
CA SER A 386 -10.98 -21.66 0.78
C SER A 386 -10.40 -21.18 -0.55
N VAL A 387 -10.97 -20.09 -1.09
CA VAL A 387 -10.47 -19.47 -2.34
C VAL A 387 -9.01 -19.06 -2.20
N LYS A 388 -8.63 -18.44 -1.08
CA LYS A 388 -7.24 -18.02 -0.82
C LYS A 388 -6.35 -19.21 -0.50
N ALA A 389 -6.85 -20.22 0.20
CA ALA A 389 -6.11 -21.45 0.50
C ALA A 389 -5.68 -22.18 -0.78
N GLU A 390 -6.58 -22.31 -1.75
CA GLU A 390 -6.26 -22.91 -3.05
C GLU A 390 -5.22 -22.09 -3.82
N GLN A 391 -5.30 -20.75 -3.78
CA GLN A 391 -4.27 -19.90 -4.39
C GLN A 391 -2.89 -20.12 -3.76
N ILE A 392 -2.81 -20.20 -2.43
CA ILE A 392 -1.57 -20.45 -1.70
C ILE A 392 -1.03 -21.83 -2.07
N LYS A 393 -1.87 -22.87 -2.00
CA LYS A 393 -1.50 -24.25 -2.31
C LYS A 393 -0.94 -24.40 -3.73
N ALA A 394 -1.55 -23.73 -4.71
CA ALA A 394 -1.12 -23.77 -6.11
C ALA A 394 0.30 -23.23 -6.33
N THR A 395 0.82 -22.38 -5.43
CA THR A 395 2.20 -21.85 -5.54
C THR A 395 3.28 -22.84 -5.14
N GLY A 396 2.92 -23.86 -4.34
CA GLY A 396 3.88 -24.76 -3.69
C GLY A 396 4.90 -24.05 -2.79
N ALA A 397 4.66 -22.80 -2.38
CA ALA A 397 5.59 -22.03 -1.57
C ALA A 397 5.55 -22.44 -0.08
N ALA A 398 6.68 -22.31 0.60
CA ALA A 398 6.83 -22.55 2.04
C ALA A 398 6.43 -21.32 2.88
N ILE A 399 6.55 -20.14 2.27
CA ILE A 399 6.40 -18.83 2.91
C ILE A 399 5.41 -18.00 2.08
N VAL A 400 4.44 -17.37 2.74
CA VAL A 400 3.47 -16.45 2.13
C VAL A 400 3.77 -15.03 2.62
N ALA A 401 4.64 -14.32 1.92
CA ALA A 401 4.97 -12.93 2.23
C ALA A 401 3.76 -12.00 1.98
N THR A 402 3.60 -10.97 2.80
CA THR A 402 2.57 -9.94 2.65
C THR A 402 3.06 -8.61 3.21
N ALA A 403 2.57 -7.47 2.70
CA ALA A 403 2.94 -6.14 3.22
C ALA A 403 1.79 -5.50 4.02
N CYS A 404 1.20 -6.27 4.93
CA CYS A 404 0.07 -5.82 5.74
C CYS A 404 -0.15 -6.73 6.95
N HIS A 405 -0.01 -6.18 8.16
CA HIS A 405 -0.22 -6.92 9.41
C HIS A 405 -1.59 -7.61 9.52
N ASN A 406 -2.70 -6.97 9.12
CA ASN A 406 -4.00 -7.66 9.12
C ASN A 406 -4.06 -8.83 8.14
N CYS A 407 -3.24 -8.81 7.08
CA CYS A 407 -3.12 -9.95 6.18
C CYS A 407 -2.27 -11.05 6.79
N VAL A 408 -1.26 -10.72 7.60
CA VAL A 408 -0.48 -11.72 8.37
C VAL A 408 -1.42 -12.59 9.20
N ASP A 409 -2.28 -11.99 10.01
CA ASP A 409 -3.22 -12.75 10.84
C ASP A 409 -4.25 -13.51 9.98
N GLY A 410 -4.85 -12.83 9.00
CA GLY A 410 -5.89 -13.42 8.15
C GLY A 410 -5.38 -14.63 7.36
N LEU A 411 -4.18 -14.55 6.80
CA LEU A 411 -3.54 -15.66 6.11
C LEU A 411 -3.11 -16.76 7.08
N THR A 412 -2.63 -16.41 8.28
CA THR A 412 -2.29 -17.38 9.33
C THR A 412 -3.51 -18.22 9.72
N ASP A 413 -4.67 -17.59 9.88
CA ASP A 413 -5.92 -18.32 10.18
C ASP A 413 -6.31 -19.26 9.03
N VAL A 414 -6.21 -18.81 7.79
CA VAL A 414 -6.49 -19.63 6.60
C VAL A 414 -5.53 -20.82 6.53
N ILE A 415 -4.23 -20.58 6.74
CA ILE A 415 -3.19 -21.64 6.74
C ILE A 415 -3.47 -22.69 7.80
N LYS A 416 -3.82 -22.27 9.02
CA LYS A 416 -4.16 -23.19 10.12
C LYS A 416 -5.44 -23.98 9.84
N HIS A 417 -6.49 -23.32 9.35
CA HIS A 417 -7.78 -23.95 9.11
C HIS A 417 -7.75 -24.97 7.97
N TYR A 418 -7.00 -24.70 6.91
CA TYR A 418 -6.87 -25.60 5.76
C TYR A 418 -5.62 -26.50 5.83
N GLU A 419 -4.94 -26.54 6.98
CA GLU A 419 -3.76 -27.35 7.25
C GLU A 419 -2.64 -27.24 6.19
N LEU A 420 -2.38 -26.01 5.72
CA LEU A 420 -1.34 -25.76 4.74
C LEU A 420 0.04 -25.90 5.41
N LYS A 421 0.78 -26.94 5.05
CA LYS A 421 2.06 -27.30 5.66
C LYS A 421 3.15 -27.50 4.60
N TYR A 422 4.39 -27.28 5.01
CA TYR A 422 5.60 -27.46 4.20
C TYR A 422 6.68 -28.15 5.04
N ASP A 423 7.44 -29.06 4.44
CA ASP A 423 8.61 -29.67 5.09
C ASP A 423 9.84 -28.81 4.85
N PHE A 424 10.32 -28.14 5.91
CA PHE A 424 11.50 -27.27 5.87
C PHE A 424 12.84 -28.06 5.86
N GLY A 425 12.81 -29.37 5.59
CA GLY A 425 13.98 -30.24 5.53
C GLY A 425 14.25 -30.99 6.83
N ASN A 426 13.28 -31.02 7.75
CA ASN A 426 13.40 -31.70 9.06
C ASN A 426 12.53 -32.97 9.14
N GLY A 427 11.88 -33.37 8.05
CA GLY A 427 11.05 -34.58 7.97
C GLY A 427 9.69 -34.44 8.66
N LYS A 428 9.33 -33.23 9.13
CA LYS A 428 8.06 -32.95 9.82
C LYS A 428 7.41 -31.69 9.22
N PRO A 429 6.35 -31.82 8.40
CA PRO A 429 5.67 -30.67 7.83
C PRO A 429 5.17 -29.70 8.90
N GLN A 430 5.56 -28.43 8.77
CA GLN A 430 5.14 -27.32 9.63
C GLN A 430 4.21 -26.38 8.88
N PHE A 431 3.37 -25.61 9.58
CA PHE A 431 2.54 -24.60 8.94
C PHE A 431 3.38 -23.60 8.14
N LEU A 432 2.84 -23.14 7.01
CA LEU A 432 3.48 -22.10 6.21
C LEU A 432 3.70 -20.84 7.06
N LYS A 433 4.83 -20.16 6.84
CA LYS A 433 5.14 -18.90 7.53
C LYS A 433 4.55 -17.70 6.76
N VAL A 434 4.19 -16.63 7.48
CA VAL A 434 3.57 -15.43 6.90
C VAL A 434 4.30 -14.16 7.36
N PRO A 435 5.56 -13.94 6.93
CA PRO A 435 6.31 -12.76 7.33
C PRO A 435 5.86 -11.52 6.56
N ASN A 436 6.15 -10.37 7.14
CA ASN A 436 6.19 -9.11 6.42
C ASN A 436 7.38 -9.07 5.43
N ILE A 437 7.33 -8.22 4.40
CA ILE A 437 8.45 -8.12 3.43
C ILE A 437 9.65 -7.45 4.10
N CYS A 438 9.42 -6.52 5.03
CA CYS A 438 10.50 -5.91 5.81
C CYS A 438 11.33 -6.94 6.57
N GLU A 439 10.71 -8.00 7.11
CA GLU A 439 11.42 -9.10 7.78
C GLU A 439 12.31 -9.86 6.79
N LEU A 440 11.78 -10.27 5.63
CA LEU A 440 12.56 -10.98 4.62
C LEU A 440 13.71 -10.14 4.07
N VAL A 441 13.51 -8.83 3.90
CA VAL A 441 14.57 -7.89 3.51
C VAL A 441 15.60 -7.75 4.63
N GLY A 442 15.14 -7.61 5.88
CA GLY A 442 15.97 -7.58 7.09
C GLY A 442 16.88 -8.79 7.22
N ASP A 443 16.34 -9.98 7.01
CA ASP A 443 17.07 -11.25 7.02
C ASP A 443 18.11 -11.31 5.90
N ALA A 444 17.74 -10.84 4.70
CA ALA A 444 18.60 -10.87 3.53
C ALA A 444 19.76 -9.87 3.57
N ILE A 445 19.74 -8.86 4.45
CA ILE A 445 20.80 -7.84 4.50
C ILE A 445 22.17 -8.48 4.76
N VAL A 446 23.13 -8.12 3.91
CA VAL A 446 24.56 -8.32 4.15
C VAL A 446 25.06 -7.11 4.94
N VAL A 447 25.40 -7.31 6.21
CA VAL A 447 25.93 -6.26 7.09
C VAL A 447 27.40 -6.00 6.71
N PRO A 448 27.74 -4.80 6.20
CA PRO A 448 29.13 -4.45 5.91
C PRO A 448 29.98 -4.42 7.18
N LYS A 449 31.27 -4.73 7.07
CA LYS A 449 32.23 -4.63 8.20
C LYS A 449 32.38 -3.18 8.70
N ASP A 450 32.31 -2.21 7.79
CA ASP A 450 32.29 -0.78 8.10
C ASP A 450 30.93 -0.22 7.72
N LEU A 451 30.06 -0.03 8.73
CA LEU A 451 28.76 0.58 8.50
C LEU A 451 28.92 2.04 8.05
N PRO A 452 28.08 2.53 7.11
CA PRO A 452 28.12 3.93 6.70
C PRO A 452 27.88 4.84 7.91
N LYS A 453 28.94 5.50 8.40
CA LYS A 453 28.78 6.50 9.46
C LYS A 453 28.00 7.67 8.88
N GLY A 454 26.77 7.83 9.37
CA GLY A 454 25.77 8.79 8.90
C GLY A 454 26.37 10.10 8.42
N LYS A 455 26.48 10.22 7.09
CA LYS A 455 26.56 11.48 6.38
C LYS A 455 25.58 11.39 5.21
N PRO A 456 24.91 12.50 4.85
CA PRO A 456 24.11 12.54 3.64
C PRO A 456 24.94 12.04 2.46
N VAL A 457 24.29 11.41 1.49
CA VAL A 457 24.92 11.17 0.19
C VAL A 457 25.39 12.53 -0.31
N THR A 458 26.70 12.75 -0.33
CA THR A 458 27.29 14.02 -0.75
C THR A 458 27.59 13.93 -2.23
N ARG A 459 27.17 14.97 -2.97
CA ARG A 459 27.26 15.16 -4.42
C ARG A 459 28.71 15.15 -4.98
N GLU A 460 29.72 15.07 -4.12
CA GLU A 460 31.15 15.13 -4.44
C GLU A 460 31.69 13.89 -5.18
N ARG A 461 31.05 12.72 -5.04
CA ARG A 461 31.60 11.43 -5.52
C ARG A 461 31.64 11.28 -7.06
N PHE A 462 30.83 12.04 -7.80
CA PHE A 462 30.67 11.91 -9.26
C PHE A 462 31.10 13.15 -10.05
N LYS A 463 31.84 14.06 -9.40
CA LYS A 463 32.39 15.26 -10.01
C LYS A 463 33.16 14.94 -11.30
N GLY A 464 32.82 15.63 -12.38
CA GLY A 464 33.45 15.52 -13.69
C GLY A 464 32.95 14.37 -14.58
N LYS A 465 31.93 13.60 -14.17
CA LYS A 465 31.35 12.55 -15.02
C LYS A 465 30.61 13.15 -16.21
N LYS A 466 30.80 12.55 -17.39
CA LYS A 466 30.14 12.95 -18.64
C LYS A 466 28.70 12.43 -18.69
N ILE A 467 27.74 13.33 -18.90
CA ILE A 467 26.32 13.00 -19.09
C ILE A 467 25.90 13.53 -20.48
N LEU A 468 25.25 12.67 -21.27
CA LEU A 468 24.66 13.06 -22.55
C LEU A 468 23.16 13.33 -22.37
N VAL A 469 22.73 14.53 -22.72
CA VAL A 469 21.32 14.95 -22.71
C VAL A 469 20.77 14.95 -24.13
N ILE A 470 19.72 14.15 -24.39
CA ILE A 470 19.06 14.03 -25.70
C ILE A 470 17.60 14.49 -25.56
N ASP A 471 17.29 15.69 -26.06
CA ASP A 471 15.95 16.28 -26.01
C ASP A 471 15.81 17.33 -27.13
N ASP A 472 14.68 17.36 -27.84
CA ASP A 472 14.46 18.29 -28.95
C ASP A 472 14.03 19.69 -28.50
N SER A 473 13.61 19.84 -27.24
CA SER A 473 13.27 21.14 -26.66
C SER A 473 14.54 21.89 -26.21
N PRO A 474 14.88 23.03 -26.83
CA PRO A 474 16.05 23.82 -26.44
C PRO A 474 16.01 24.28 -24.98
N ASP A 475 14.81 24.58 -24.46
CA ASP A 475 14.61 25.04 -23.08
C ASP A 475 14.91 23.92 -22.07
N ILE A 476 14.45 22.69 -22.34
CA ILE A 476 14.72 21.54 -21.47
C ILE A 476 16.21 21.17 -21.51
N VAL A 477 16.83 21.19 -22.70
CA VAL A 477 18.28 20.95 -22.83
C VAL A 477 19.08 22.00 -22.05
N ALA A 478 18.72 23.28 -22.17
CA ALA A 478 19.39 24.35 -21.44
C ALA A 478 19.22 24.18 -19.92
N TYR A 479 18.01 23.90 -19.46
CA TYR A 479 17.71 23.66 -18.04
C TYR A 479 18.50 22.48 -17.47
N LEU A 480 18.44 21.31 -18.12
CA LEU A 480 19.16 20.11 -17.69
C LEU A 480 20.68 20.33 -17.71
N LYS A 481 21.19 21.04 -18.72
CA LYS A 481 22.60 21.38 -18.81
C LYS A 481 23.03 22.25 -17.62
N THR A 482 22.36 23.38 -17.39
CA THR A 482 22.69 24.30 -16.28
C THR A 482 22.63 23.57 -14.95
N LEU A 483 21.54 22.86 -14.67
CA LEU A 483 21.35 22.17 -13.41
C LEU A 483 22.43 21.11 -13.14
N LEU A 484 22.81 20.32 -14.16
CA LEU A 484 23.82 19.29 -13.98
C LEU A 484 25.26 19.86 -13.96
N GLU A 485 25.55 20.94 -14.69
CA GLU A 485 26.84 21.65 -14.62
C GLU A 485 27.05 22.31 -13.24
N ASP A 486 26.00 22.91 -12.66
CA ASP A 486 26.01 23.47 -11.30
C ASP A 486 26.30 22.40 -10.24
N ASN A 487 25.95 21.14 -10.53
CA ASN A 487 26.27 19.97 -9.71
C ASN A 487 27.54 19.23 -10.17
N HIS A 488 28.42 19.94 -10.90
CA HIS A 488 29.77 19.53 -11.29
C HIS A 488 29.87 18.34 -12.26
N TYR A 489 28.85 18.08 -13.07
CA TYR A 489 28.92 17.12 -14.17
C TYR A 489 29.44 17.77 -15.46
N GLN A 490 29.99 16.96 -16.38
CA GLN A 490 30.33 17.41 -17.74
C GLN A 490 29.18 17.08 -18.69
N ILE A 491 28.57 18.09 -19.32
CA ILE A 491 27.36 17.88 -20.12
C ILE A 491 27.65 17.93 -21.61
N ILE A 492 27.17 16.90 -22.31
CA ILE A 492 27.09 16.83 -23.76
C ILE A 492 25.62 16.91 -24.13
N THR A 493 25.27 17.72 -25.11
CA THR A 493 23.86 17.90 -25.52
C THR A 493 23.63 17.37 -26.92
N ALA A 494 22.42 16.89 -27.21
CA ALA A 494 21.93 16.55 -28.54
C ALA A 494 20.46 16.96 -28.66
N HIS A 495 20.08 17.49 -29.82
CA HIS A 495 18.75 18.04 -30.07
C HIS A 495 17.86 17.13 -30.91
N ASP A 496 18.35 15.93 -31.25
CA ASP A 496 17.61 14.91 -31.98
C ASP A 496 18.23 13.53 -31.74
N GLY A 497 17.47 12.48 -32.10
CA GLY A 497 17.90 11.10 -31.89
C GLY A 497 19.14 10.67 -32.70
N ALA A 498 19.36 11.23 -33.89
CA ALA A 498 20.49 10.86 -34.74
C ALA A 498 21.81 11.46 -34.20
N ALA A 499 21.77 12.75 -33.84
CA ALA A 499 22.85 13.43 -33.14
C ALA A 499 23.14 12.78 -31.79
N GLY A 500 22.09 12.38 -31.06
CA GLY A 500 22.20 11.66 -29.78
C GLY A 500 22.96 10.34 -29.91
N LEU A 501 22.60 9.51 -30.90
CA LEU A 501 23.29 8.24 -31.17
C LEU A 501 24.75 8.45 -31.60
N ALA A 502 25.02 9.45 -32.45
CA ALA A 502 26.38 9.76 -32.89
C ALA A 502 27.28 10.19 -31.71
N LYS A 503 26.78 11.10 -30.86
CA LYS A 503 27.50 11.58 -29.68
C LYS A 503 27.66 10.51 -28.60
N ALA A 504 26.67 9.65 -28.42
CA ALA A 504 26.79 8.52 -27.49
C ALA A 504 27.98 7.62 -27.87
N LYS A 505 28.13 7.30 -29.17
CA LYS A 505 29.26 6.49 -29.67
C LYS A 505 30.61 7.19 -29.53
N SER A 506 30.71 8.46 -29.88
CA SER A 506 31.99 9.18 -29.88
C SER A 506 32.47 9.58 -28.49
N GLU A 507 31.56 10.03 -27.62
CA GLU A 507 31.91 10.61 -26.31
C GLU A 507 31.91 9.61 -25.15
N ARG A 508 31.26 8.45 -25.33
CA ARG A 508 31.12 7.39 -24.32
C ARG A 508 30.71 7.95 -22.94
N PRO A 509 29.52 8.58 -22.85
CA PRO A 509 29.06 9.20 -21.61
C PRO A 509 28.85 8.14 -20.52
N SER A 510 28.97 8.57 -19.26
CA SER A 510 28.70 7.74 -18.09
C SER A 510 27.20 7.57 -17.81
N LEU A 511 26.35 8.42 -18.39
CA LEU A 511 24.89 8.39 -18.31
C LEU A 511 24.28 9.08 -19.53
N ILE A 512 23.12 8.60 -20.00
CA ILE A 512 22.35 9.22 -21.08
C ILE A 512 20.97 9.60 -20.56
N THR A 513 20.55 10.86 -20.66
CA THR A 513 19.14 11.24 -20.54
C THR A 513 18.49 11.28 -21.92
N LEU A 514 17.24 10.82 -22.02
CA LEU A 514 16.55 10.65 -23.29
C LEU A 514 15.08 11.05 -23.19
N ASP A 515 14.67 12.00 -24.02
CA ASP A 515 13.26 12.25 -24.29
C ASP A 515 12.70 11.25 -25.31
N ILE A 516 11.41 10.93 -25.17
CA ILE A 516 10.74 9.98 -26.07
C ILE A 516 9.98 10.67 -27.21
N THR A 517 9.52 11.90 -26.97
CA THR A 517 8.66 12.69 -27.85
C THR A 517 9.50 13.65 -28.69
N MET A 518 10.37 13.10 -29.54
CA MET A 518 11.21 13.90 -30.44
C MET A 518 10.76 13.75 -31.91
N PRO A 519 10.88 14.79 -32.75
CA PRO A 519 10.61 14.73 -34.17
C PRO A 519 11.61 13.83 -34.91
N GLY A 520 11.15 13.18 -35.97
CA GLY A 520 11.95 12.25 -36.77
C GLY A 520 12.04 10.86 -36.14
N LYS A 521 13.20 10.52 -35.56
CA LYS A 521 13.43 9.19 -34.98
C LYS A 521 12.82 9.13 -33.58
N SER A 522 11.84 8.24 -33.38
CA SER A 522 11.17 8.10 -32.08
C SER A 522 12.19 7.77 -30.98
N GLY A 523 12.07 8.39 -29.80
CA GLY A 523 12.99 8.10 -28.69
C GLY A 523 12.96 6.63 -28.23
N ILE A 524 11.90 5.87 -28.55
CA ILE A 524 11.86 4.40 -28.38
C ILE A 524 12.89 3.71 -29.29
N GLN A 525 12.95 4.12 -30.55
CA GLN A 525 13.90 3.58 -31.52
C GLN A 525 15.33 3.96 -31.12
N VAL A 526 15.52 5.20 -30.67
CA VAL A 526 16.81 5.67 -30.12
C VAL A 526 17.23 4.81 -28.94
N PHE A 527 16.33 4.55 -27.99
CA PHE A 527 16.60 3.69 -26.83
C PHE A 527 16.99 2.26 -27.25
N GLN A 528 16.23 1.65 -28.15
CA GLN A 528 16.54 0.30 -28.65
C GLN A 528 17.90 0.24 -29.34
N GLU A 529 18.25 1.25 -30.12
CA GLU A 529 19.53 1.32 -30.79
C GLU A 529 20.68 1.58 -29.81
N LEU A 530 20.50 2.45 -28.82
CA LEU A 530 21.48 2.64 -27.75
C LEU A 530 21.82 1.31 -27.06
N ARG A 531 20.82 0.43 -26.86
CA ARG A 531 21.03 -0.92 -26.31
C ARG A 531 21.72 -1.90 -27.24
N SER A 532 21.68 -1.66 -28.54
CA SER A 532 22.34 -2.50 -29.55
C SER A 532 23.82 -2.16 -29.75
N ILE A 533 24.32 -1.07 -29.16
CA ILE A 533 25.71 -0.61 -29.30
C ILE A 533 26.58 -1.28 -28.22
N PRO A 534 27.52 -2.18 -28.56
CA PRO A 534 28.34 -2.88 -27.58
C PRO A 534 29.21 -1.95 -26.73
N GLU A 535 29.70 -0.84 -27.30
CA GLU A 535 30.54 0.13 -26.58
C GLU A 535 29.77 0.92 -25.51
N LEU A 536 28.44 0.85 -25.51
CA LEU A 536 27.55 1.44 -24.51
C LEU A 536 26.96 0.38 -23.59
N GLU A 537 27.44 -0.87 -23.66
CA GLU A 537 27.03 -1.92 -22.75
C GLU A 537 27.37 -1.50 -21.31
N GLY A 538 26.33 -1.41 -20.48
CA GLY A 538 26.43 -0.92 -19.12
C GLY A 538 26.06 0.54 -18.94
N THR A 539 26.17 1.42 -19.94
CA THR A 539 25.78 2.84 -19.79
C THR A 539 24.28 2.97 -19.49
N PRO A 540 23.89 3.61 -18.37
CA PRO A 540 22.50 3.74 -17.98
C PRO A 540 21.78 4.77 -18.84
N VAL A 541 20.53 4.47 -19.17
CA VAL A 541 19.64 5.41 -19.88
C VAL A 541 18.52 5.84 -18.93
N PHE A 542 18.37 7.16 -18.77
CA PHE A 542 17.38 7.83 -17.95
C PHE A 542 16.34 8.50 -18.85
N ILE A 543 15.13 7.95 -18.89
CA ILE A 543 14.06 8.51 -19.70
C ILE A 543 13.39 9.69 -18.98
N ILE A 544 13.31 10.85 -19.63
CA ILE A 544 12.64 12.04 -19.11
C ILE A 544 11.59 12.47 -20.14
N THR A 545 10.29 12.31 -19.87
CA THR A 545 9.23 12.51 -20.88
C THR A 545 8.01 13.24 -20.35
N GLY A 546 7.32 14.00 -21.21
CA GLY A 546 6.04 14.64 -20.89
C GLY A 546 4.81 13.73 -21.03
N GLN A 547 4.96 12.52 -21.60
CA GLN A 547 3.86 11.57 -21.76
C GLN A 547 3.86 10.49 -20.67
N ILE A 548 2.87 10.54 -19.78
CA ILE A 548 2.69 9.57 -18.67
C ILE A 548 2.33 8.17 -19.21
N ASP A 549 1.63 8.09 -20.34
CA ASP A 549 1.20 6.84 -20.99
C ASP A 549 2.37 5.99 -21.53
N PHE A 550 3.57 6.57 -21.63
CA PHE A 550 4.77 5.81 -22.01
C PHE A 550 5.08 4.68 -21.01
N ARG A 551 4.76 4.89 -19.73
CA ARG A 551 4.89 3.86 -18.68
C ARG A 551 4.09 2.61 -19.07
N GLN A 552 2.87 2.78 -19.61
CA GLN A 552 1.98 1.71 -20.06
C GLN A 552 2.52 0.95 -21.28
N LEU A 553 3.11 1.66 -22.24
CA LEU A 553 3.74 1.07 -23.45
C LEU A 553 4.98 0.21 -23.12
N MET A 554 5.76 0.59 -22.10
CA MET A 554 6.88 -0.20 -21.59
C MET A 554 6.44 -1.52 -20.95
N TYR A 555 5.25 -1.57 -20.35
CA TYR A 555 4.69 -2.80 -19.77
C TYR A 555 4.10 -3.77 -20.82
N GLN A 556 3.86 -3.32 -22.06
CA GLN A 556 3.21 -4.11 -23.11
C GLN A 556 4.18 -4.73 -24.15
N LYS A 557 5.47 -4.36 -24.16
CA LYS A 557 6.47 -4.89 -25.12
C LYS A 557 7.68 -5.54 -24.45
N LYS A 558 8.30 -6.50 -25.16
CA LYS A 558 9.55 -7.22 -24.83
C LYS A 558 10.81 -6.34 -24.85
N VAL A 559 10.76 -5.09 -24.36
CA VAL A 559 11.94 -4.20 -24.31
C VAL A 559 12.46 -4.15 -22.88
N GLN A 560 13.78 -4.21 -22.72
CA GLN A 560 14.42 -4.05 -21.41
C GLN A 560 14.07 -2.68 -20.81
N ALA A 561 13.69 -2.65 -19.53
CA ALA A 561 13.37 -1.40 -18.87
C ALA A 561 14.61 -0.48 -18.80
N PRO A 562 14.44 0.85 -18.96
CA PRO A 562 15.51 1.81 -18.69
C PRO A 562 15.89 1.76 -17.20
N GLU A 563 17.11 2.17 -16.87
CA GLU A 563 17.54 2.19 -15.47
C GLU A 563 16.93 3.38 -14.69
N GLY A 564 16.47 4.42 -15.39
CA GLY A 564 15.76 5.56 -14.79
C GLY A 564 14.59 6.04 -15.62
N PHE A 565 13.58 6.59 -14.95
CA PHE A 565 12.42 7.22 -15.58
C PHE A 565 11.92 8.41 -14.74
N MET A 566 11.56 9.50 -15.39
CA MET A 566 10.98 10.70 -14.79
C MET A 566 9.98 11.34 -15.76
N SER A 567 8.87 11.86 -15.22
CA SER A 567 7.92 12.67 -15.98
C SER A 567 8.29 14.15 -15.94
N LYS A 568 8.05 14.89 -17.02
CA LYS A 568 8.07 16.37 -17.03
C LYS A 568 6.75 16.88 -16.37
N PRO A 569 6.77 17.97 -15.58
CA PRO A 569 7.88 18.89 -15.31
C PRO A 569 8.97 18.28 -14.43
N ILE A 570 10.22 18.72 -14.65
CA ILE A 570 11.41 18.14 -14.01
C ILE A 570 11.54 18.68 -12.59
N ASP A 571 11.53 17.78 -11.61
CA ASP A 571 11.89 18.08 -10.22
C ASP A 571 13.42 18.00 -10.06
N GLU A 572 14.03 19.09 -9.59
CA GLU A 572 15.48 19.23 -9.44
C GLU A 572 16.08 18.16 -8.51
N ASP A 573 15.52 17.99 -7.32
CA ASP A 573 16.06 17.10 -6.31
C ASP A 573 15.94 15.65 -6.78
N VAL A 574 14.79 15.28 -7.36
CA VAL A 574 14.57 13.93 -7.89
C VAL A 574 15.49 13.64 -9.10
N LEU A 575 15.75 14.64 -9.95
CA LEU A 575 16.63 14.50 -11.10
C LEU A 575 18.06 14.19 -10.63
N LEU A 576 18.59 15.02 -9.73
CA LEU A 576 19.95 14.89 -9.21
C LEU A 576 20.13 13.57 -8.47
N MET A 577 19.18 13.19 -7.61
CA MET A 577 19.19 11.90 -6.92
C MET A 577 19.20 10.73 -7.91
N THR A 578 18.40 10.82 -8.98
CA THR A 578 18.33 9.75 -9.99
C THR A 578 19.62 9.65 -10.80
N VAL A 579 20.21 10.78 -11.19
CA VAL A 579 21.51 10.82 -11.89
C VAL A 579 22.62 10.20 -11.06
N GLU A 580 22.74 10.56 -9.77
CA GLU A 580 23.74 10.00 -8.87
C GLU A 580 23.58 8.49 -8.71
N ARG A 581 22.34 8.01 -8.52
CA ARG A 581 22.01 6.58 -8.43
C ARG A 581 22.47 5.84 -9.68
N LEU A 582 22.18 6.38 -10.86
CA LEU A 582 22.49 5.75 -12.13
C LEU A 582 24.00 5.71 -12.42
N LEU A 583 24.73 6.78 -12.10
CA LEU A 583 26.19 6.84 -12.23
C LEU A 583 26.93 5.91 -11.25
N HIS A 584 26.32 5.59 -10.12
CA HIS A 584 26.84 4.60 -9.17
C HIS A 584 26.74 3.17 -9.73
N TYR A 585 25.59 2.83 -10.31
CA TYR A 585 25.25 1.49 -10.80
C TYR A 585 26.20 0.97 -11.91
N THR A 586 26.73 1.87 -12.76
CA THR A 586 27.61 1.53 -13.89
C THR A 586 28.98 1.00 -13.48
N LYS A 587 29.49 1.42 -12.32
CA LYS A 587 30.85 1.10 -11.86
C LYS A 587 30.97 -0.35 -11.35
N HIS A 588 29.86 -0.94 -10.88
CA HIS A 588 29.84 -2.29 -10.33
C HIS A 588 29.70 -3.40 -11.38
N LYS A 589 29.17 -3.08 -12.57
CA LYS A 589 29.13 -4.03 -13.71
C LYS A 589 30.45 -4.18 -14.46
N SER A 590 31.31 -3.16 -14.40
CA SER A 590 32.58 -3.12 -15.15
C SER A 590 33.79 -3.61 -14.35
N ALA A 591 33.59 -4.07 -13.11
CA ALA A 591 34.63 -4.55 -12.20
C ALA A 591 34.55 -6.06 -11.88
N ASN A 592 33.68 -6.82 -12.57
CA ASN A 592 33.55 -8.27 -12.46
C ASN A 592 33.86 -8.95 -13.79
#